data_AF-A0A6P7L8T3-F1
#
_entry.id   AF-A0A6P7L8T3-F1
#
_cell.length_a   1.000
_cell.length_b   1.000
_cell.length_c   1.000
_cell.angle_alpha   90.00
_cell.angle_beta   90.00
_cell.angle_gamma   90.00
#
_symmetry.space_group_name_H-M   'P 1'
#
loop_
_entity.id
_entity.type
_entity.pdbx_description
1 polymer ?
#
loop_
_entity_poly.entity_id
_entity_poly.type
_entity_poly.pdbx_seq_one_letter_code
_entity_poly.pdbx_strand_id
1 'polypeptide(L)'
;MDKHSIKLCLLLSTLAVSVHTYQFLKATVYWDAAQKSVILKDGVMDTDGGAYGYFNDTLLLSGWGVLEICAGYGGINAQEDETTFFLAGYLEGYLTAGQMFDHYSNMYPQLIKDEKVLDPLKRFSGTFCKQDQWSREQVRLRRNSDSLWKHLGLILAQLDGLRAGAAHWAKDKHREPLPAFAVQFLNGIGDLLDLVPALTRRANSSTEAGTFRMPGMGHCTALIKVLPGFENLLLGHSSWYTYAATMRIYKHWDFRVSESHTATGKMSFSSYPGFLMSLDDFYLLGSGLLMTQTSIGVFNTSLFSQLSPHSLLAWQRVRLSNNLAHNGQEWAQIFSKYNSGTYNSQYMVVDLHRISLGHSIRDGALTVVEQIPGKVVYSDQTPVLRRGYWPSYNIPFHLEIYNLTGYGVMWKSYGVDFSYDLCPRAKILRRDQAKVFDLNSLKHLMRYNNYKRDPYSKGHPCKTICCRNDLRSRTPRPTGCYDTKVTDYQMALQLVSEAINGPTMQRDLPPFSWQFFNLTMHRSLPHTYNFSFVTMKPTLRQP
;
A
#
# COMPACT_ATOMS: atom_id res chain seq x y z
N MET A 1 47.27 -53.56 -23.95
CA MET A 1 46.35 -52.47 -24.28
C MET A 1 45.28 -52.40 -23.21
N ASP A 2 45.57 -51.56 -22.22
CA ASP A 2 44.72 -50.79 -21.29
C ASP A 2 43.31 -51.28 -20.96
N LYS A 3 43.13 -51.66 -19.69
CA LYS A 3 41.86 -51.51 -18.98
C LYS A 3 42.03 -50.46 -17.89
N HIS A 4 41.76 -49.21 -18.23
CA HIS A 4 41.62 -48.13 -17.26
C HIS A 4 40.29 -48.28 -16.50
N SER A 5 40.41 -48.48 -15.18
CA SER A 5 39.30 -48.41 -14.23
C SER A 5 39.00 -46.93 -13.96
N ILE A 6 37.87 -46.44 -14.48
CA ILE A 6 37.37 -45.08 -14.21
C ILE A 6 36.69 -45.11 -12.84
N LYS A 7 37.34 -44.54 -11.82
CA LYS A 7 36.70 -44.21 -10.54
C LYS A 7 35.79 -43.01 -10.74
N LEU A 8 34.49 -43.25 -10.70
CA LEU A 8 33.46 -42.21 -10.68
C LEU A 8 33.43 -41.57 -9.28
N CYS A 9 34.12 -40.45 -9.11
CA CYS A 9 33.95 -39.60 -7.92
C CYS A 9 32.58 -38.90 -8.00
N LEU A 10 31.61 -39.44 -7.26
CA LEU A 10 30.36 -38.76 -6.95
C LEU A 10 30.66 -37.51 -6.10
N LEU A 11 30.73 -36.36 -6.76
CA LEU A 11 30.61 -35.05 -6.12
C LEU A 11 29.18 -34.93 -5.56
N LEU A 12 29.02 -35.29 -4.29
CA LEU A 12 27.86 -34.92 -3.48
C LEU A 12 27.84 -33.39 -3.37
N SER A 13 27.14 -32.74 -4.30
CA SER A 13 26.72 -31.36 -4.14
C SER A 13 25.66 -31.35 -3.03
N THR A 14 26.09 -31.02 -1.81
CA THR A 14 25.17 -30.67 -0.74
C THR A 14 24.46 -29.39 -1.16
N LEU A 15 23.28 -29.52 -1.76
CA LEU A 15 22.28 -28.47 -1.81
C LEU A 15 21.97 -28.11 -0.36
N ALA A 16 22.64 -27.06 0.14
CA ALA A 16 22.25 -26.40 1.36
C ALA A 16 20.84 -25.83 1.12
N VAL A 17 19.82 -26.61 1.44
CA VAL A 17 18.48 -26.09 1.65
C VAL A 17 18.63 -25.14 2.84
N SER A 18 18.69 -23.83 2.58
CA SER A 18 18.63 -22.86 3.66
C SER A 18 17.24 -22.98 4.26
N VAL A 19 17.18 -23.68 5.40
CA VAL A 19 16.02 -23.62 6.29
C VAL A 19 15.92 -22.16 6.69
N HIS A 20 15.03 -21.40 6.04
CA HIS A 20 14.72 -20.04 6.45
C HIS A 20 14.06 -20.15 7.82
N THR A 21 14.88 -20.01 8.85
CA THR A 21 14.40 -19.98 10.23
C THR A 21 13.59 -18.72 10.43
N TYR A 22 12.39 -18.91 10.97
CA TYR A 22 11.60 -17.85 11.59
C TYR A 22 12.52 -16.88 12.34
N GLN A 23 12.43 -15.59 12.03
CA GLN A 23 13.32 -14.58 12.60
C GLN A 23 12.50 -13.50 13.31
N PHE A 24 12.63 -13.48 14.64
CA PHE A 24 12.15 -12.38 15.47
C PHE A 24 13.32 -11.43 15.73
N LEU A 25 13.34 -10.32 15.00
CA LEU A 25 14.36 -9.28 15.13
C LEU A 25 13.84 -8.18 16.04
N LYS A 26 14.63 -7.72 16.99
CA LYS A 26 14.30 -6.58 17.86
C LYS A 26 15.54 -5.72 18.03
N ALA A 27 15.36 -4.41 18.06
CA ALA A 27 16.46 -3.49 18.24
C ALA A 27 15.98 -2.15 18.82
N THR A 28 16.94 -1.39 19.33
CA THR A 28 16.77 -0.03 19.80
C THR A 28 17.83 0.87 19.19
N VAL A 29 17.46 2.09 18.84
CA VAL A 29 18.37 3.12 18.34
C VAL A 29 18.35 4.36 19.21
N TYR A 30 19.53 4.96 19.40
CA TYR A 30 19.74 6.22 20.11
C TYR A 30 20.38 7.23 19.16
N TRP A 31 20.08 8.50 19.40
CA TRP A 31 20.78 9.60 18.73
C TRP A 31 21.98 10.03 19.57
N ASP A 32 23.17 9.95 18.99
CA ASP A 32 24.36 10.59 19.54
C ASP A 32 24.46 12.01 18.98
N ALA A 33 24.11 13.01 19.80
CA ALA A 33 24.15 14.40 19.40
C ALA A 33 25.59 14.93 19.20
N ALA A 34 26.57 14.39 19.92
CA ALA A 34 27.96 14.82 19.82
C ALA A 34 28.59 14.36 18.51
N GLN A 35 28.30 13.12 18.10
CA GLN A 35 28.80 12.53 16.85
C GLN A 35 27.86 12.73 15.66
N LYS A 36 26.63 13.23 15.89
CA LYS A 36 25.55 13.29 14.89
C LYS A 36 25.33 11.94 14.22
N SER A 37 25.32 10.88 15.01
CA SER A 37 25.30 9.49 14.55
C SER A 37 24.21 8.69 15.28
N VAL A 38 23.91 7.50 14.74
CA VAL A 38 22.96 6.57 15.36
C VAL A 38 23.73 5.46 16.06
N ILE A 39 23.43 5.26 17.34
CA ILE A 39 23.89 4.10 18.11
C ILE A 39 22.79 3.05 18.04
N LEU A 40 23.09 1.90 17.44
CA LEU A 40 22.17 0.77 17.33
C LEU A 40 22.51 -0.28 18.41
N LYS A 41 21.51 -0.75 19.14
CA LYS A 41 21.59 -1.93 20.02
C LYS A 41 20.69 -3.02 19.47
N ASP A 42 21.30 -4.00 18.80
CA ASP A 42 20.61 -5.19 18.29
C ASP A 42 20.24 -6.15 19.44
N GLY A 43 19.12 -6.87 19.29
CA GLY A 43 18.60 -7.82 20.27
C GLY A 43 17.93 -7.20 21.51
N VAL A 44 17.89 -5.87 21.62
CA VAL A 44 17.42 -5.15 22.83
C VAL A 44 16.21 -4.26 22.48
N MET A 45 15.19 -4.29 23.35
CA MET A 45 14.09 -3.31 23.36
C MET A 45 14.22 -2.47 24.64
N ASP A 46 14.89 -1.33 24.52
CA ASP A 46 15.03 -0.36 25.61
C ASP A 46 14.10 0.83 25.35
N THR A 47 13.17 1.05 26.28
CA THR A 47 12.15 2.11 26.19
C THR A 47 12.73 3.51 26.35
N ASP A 48 13.96 3.64 26.88
CA ASP A 48 14.66 4.91 26.98
C ASP A 48 15.37 5.31 25.67
N GLY A 49 15.37 4.43 24.66
CA GLY A 49 15.88 4.72 23.32
C GLY A 49 15.06 5.76 22.55
N GLY A 50 15.66 6.34 21.52
CA GLY A 50 14.97 7.30 20.64
C GLY A 50 13.93 6.62 19.75
N ALA A 51 14.21 5.38 19.31
CA ALA A 51 13.21 4.47 18.76
C ALA A 51 13.55 3.02 19.11
N TYR A 52 12.53 2.20 19.35
CA TYR A 52 12.67 0.76 19.63
C TYR A 52 11.51 -0.01 19.00
N GLY A 53 11.72 -1.30 18.76
CA GLY A 53 10.72 -2.10 18.07
C GLY A 53 11.21 -3.48 17.66
N TYR A 54 10.36 -4.18 16.94
CA TYR A 54 10.66 -5.51 16.41
C TYR A 54 10.09 -5.71 15.01
N PHE A 55 10.73 -6.61 14.27
CA PHE A 55 10.23 -7.22 13.05
C PHE A 55 10.13 -8.74 13.26
N ASN A 56 8.89 -9.23 13.23
CA ASN A 56 8.56 -10.64 13.34
C ASN A 56 8.35 -11.21 11.94
N ASP A 57 9.38 -11.86 11.37
CA ASP A 57 9.30 -12.43 10.03
C ASP A 57 8.57 -13.79 10.04
N THR A 58 7.25 -13.71 9.91
CA THR A 58 6.37 -14.89 9.72
C THR A 58 5.87 -15.02 8.29
N LEU A 59 6.49 -14.38 7.28
CA LEU A 59 5.95 -14.35 5.91
C LEU A 59 5.69 -15.76 5.35
N LEU A 60 6.61 -16.69 5.56
CA LEU A 60 6.47 -18.08 5.08
C LEU A 60 5.49 -18.93 5.89
N LEU A 61 5.18 -18.53 7.12
CA LEU A 61 4.30 -19.26 8.04
C LEU A 61 2.85 -18.77 7.97
N SER A 62 2.66 -17.47 8.09
CA SER A 62 1.35 -16.81 8.23
C SER A 62 0.95 -16.00 6.99
N GLY A 63 1.88 -15.81 6.05
CA GLY A 63 1.70 -14.91 4.91
C GLY A 63 2.05 -13.45 5.25
N TRP A 64 2.43 -13.11 6.48
CA TRP A 64 2.75 -11.74 6.87
C TRP A 64 4.01 -11.68 7.73
N GLY A 65 4.88 -10.72 7.47
CA GLY A 65 5.74 -10.17 8.52
C GLY A 65 4.95 -9.14 9.35
N VAL A 66 5.33 -8.95 10.61
CA VAL A 66 4.74 -7.91 11.48
C VAL A 66 5.85 -7.01 12.00
N LEU A 67 5.73 -5.71 11.76
CA LEU A 67 6.68 -4.70 12.23
C LEU A 67 5.96 -3.77 13.21
N GLU A 68 6.56 -3.57 14.38
CA GLU A 68 6.08 -2.60 15.36
C GLU A 68 7.21 -1.69 15.81
N ILE A 69 7.01 -0.37 15.72
CA ILE A 69 7.99 0.65 16.08
C ILE A 69 7.36 1.70 16.98
N CYS A 70 8.00 1.93 18.12
CA CYS A 70 7.74 3.06 19.01
C CYS A 70 8.89 4.06 18.92
N ALA A 71 8.60 5.36 18.86
CA ALA A 71 9.63 6.40 18.76
C ALA A 71 9.25 7.69 19.51
N GLY A 72 10.25 8.44 19.96
CA GLY A 72 10.07 9.74 20.63
C GLY A 72 9.68 9.66 22.10
N TYR A 73 9.77 8.47 22.71
CA TYR A 73 9.36 8.22 24.10
C TYR A 73 10.50 8.18 25.12
N GLY A 74 11.76 8.17 24.67
CA GLY A 74 12.93 8.06 25.53
C GLY A 74 13.10 9.22 26.53
N GLY A 75 13.61 8.92 27.73
CA GLY A 75 13.46 9.75 28.93
C GLY A 75 14.45 10.90 29.15
N ILE A 76 15.49 11.07 28.34
CA ILE A 76 16.63 11.95 28.72
C ILE A 76 16.56 13.37 28.12
N ASN A 77 15.85 13.59 27.02
CA ASN A 77 15.48 14.90 26.50
C ASN A 77 14.34 14.70 25.50
N ALA A 78 13.34 15.59 25.46
CA ALA A 78 12.34 15.56 24.40
C ALA A 78 13.07 15.66 23.05
N GLN A 79 13.04 14.55 22.31
CA GLN A 79 13.76 14.45 21.06
C GLN A 79 13.00 15.25 20.00
N GLU A 80 13.70 16.09 19.24
CA GLU A 80 13.07 16.84 18.15
C GLU A 80 12.36 15.87 17.20
N ASP A 81 11.15 16.22 16.77
CA ASP A 81 10.32 15.35 15.93
C ASP A 81 11.06 14.88 14.67
N GLU A 82 11.92 15.73 14.08
CA GLU A 82 12.75 15.38 12.93
C GLU A 82 13.71 14.22 13.25
N THR A 83 14.35 14.26 14.42
CA THR A 83 15.22 13.17 14.91
C THR A 83 14.39 11.92 15.23
N THR A 84 13.22 12.06 15.84
CA THR A 84 12.30 10.95 16.13
C THR A 84 11.92 10.20 14.85
N PHE A 85 11.51 10.91 13.80
CA PHE A 85 11.14 10.31 12.52
C PHE A 85 12.35 9.67 11.82
N PHE A 86 13.51 10.33 11.86
CA PHE A 86 14.75 9.76 11.33
C PHE A 86 15.12 8.44 12.01
N LEU A 87 15.09 8.38 13.34
CA LEU A 87 15.39 7.16 14.10
C LEU A 87 14.36 6.05 13.85
N ALA A 88 13.06 6.39 13.78
CA ALA A 88 12.03 5.43 13.44
C ALA A 88 12.25 4.82 12.06
N GLY A 89 12.57 5.66 11.06
CA GLY A 89 12.95 5.22 9.73
C GLY A 89 14.18 4.33 9.76
N TYR A 90 15.23 4.74 10.48
CA TYR A 90 16.46 3.97 10.64
C TYR A 90 16.20 2.58 11.19
N LEU A 91 15.41 2.48 12.25
CA LEU A 91 15.08 1.20 12.87
C LEU A 91 14.30 0.30 11.90
N GLU A 92 13.30 0.82 11.19
CA GLU A 92 12.58 0.08 10.15
C GLU A 92 13.52 -0.43 9.06
N GLY A 93 14.40 0.47 8.58
CA GLY A 93 15.35 0.19 7.51
C GLY A 93 16.31 -0.91 7.90
N TYR A 94 16.81 -0.89 9.14
CA TYR A 94 17.70 -1.94 9.65
C TYR A 94 16.98 -3.29 9.81
N LEU A 95 15.83 -3.29 10.49
CA LEU A 95 15.08 -4.52 10.81
C LEU A 95 14.53 -5.23 9.56
N THR A 96 14.15 -4.48 8.53
CA THR A 96 13.50 -5.01 7.33
C THR A 96 14.39 -5.07 6.09
N ALA A 97 15.66 -4.66 6.20
CA ALA A 97 16.60 -4.55 5.09
C ALA A 97 16.62 -5.79 4.19
N GLY A 98 16.75 -6.98 4.76
CA GLY A 98 16.79 -8.24 3.99
C GLY A 98 15.60 -8.38 3.02
N GLN A 99 14.38 -8.16 3.53
CA GLN A 99 13.18 -8.19 2.70
C GLN A 99 13.08 -6.99 1.74
N MET A 100 13.66 -5.82 2.07
CA MET A 100 13.72 -4.69 1.13
C MET A 100 14.50 -5.05 -0.15
N PHE A 101 15.64 -5.73 -0.02
CA PHE A 101 16.45 -6.17 -1.18
C PHE A 101 15.68 -7.16 -2.07
N ASP A 102 15.01 -8.15 -1.46
CA ASP A 102 14.26 -9.15 -2.22
C ASP A 102 13.00 -8.57 -2.84
N HIS A 103 12.26 -7.73 -2.10
CA HIS A 103 11.07 -7.07 -2.62
C HIS A 103 11.41 -6.13 -3.78
N TYR A 104 12.49 -5.34 -3.68
CA TYR A 104 12.98 -4.52 -4.79
C TYR A 104 13.32 -5.39 -6.01
N SER A 105 14.01 -6.52 -5.81
CA SER A 105 14.35 -7.46 -6.89
C SER A 105 13.11 -8.04 -7.59
N ASN A 106 12.04 -8.27 -6.84
CA ASN A 106 10.77 -8.79 -7.37
C ASN A 106 9.98 -7.71 -8.12
N MET A 107 9.94 -6.50 -7.58
CA MET A 107 9.09 -5.41 -8.07
C MET A 107 9.70 -4.58 -9.20
N TYR A 108 11.02 -4.37 -9.19
CA TYR A 108 11.72 -3.62 -10.24
C TYR A 108 11.36 -4.08 -11.67
N PRO A 109 11.46 -5.38 -12.03
CA PRO A 109 11.14 -5.85 -13.38
C PRO A 109 9.65 -5.80 -13.72
N GLN A 110 8.75 -5.57 -12.74
CA GLN A 110 7.32 -5.44 -13.01
C GLN A 110 6.99 -4.08 -13.65
N LEU A 111 7.71 -3.04 -13.24
CA LEU A 111 7.51 -1.65 -13.68
C LEU A 111 8.55 -1.20 -14.70
N ILE A 112 9.81 -1.60 -14.54
CA ILE A 112 10.93 -1.21 -15.38
C ILE A 112 11.46 -2.46 -16.09
N LYS A 113 10.96 -2.69 -17.30
CA LYS A 113 11.19 -3.94 -18.05
C LYS A 113 12.42 -3.91 -18.94
N ASP A 114 12.76 -2.75 -19.47
CA ASP A 114 13.84 -2.56 -20.42
C ASP A 114 14.34 -1.11 -20.40
N GLU A 115 15.39 -0.84 -21.16
CA GLU A 115 15.95 0.50 -21.34
C GLU A 115 14.95 1.47 -21.98
N LYS A 116 13.97 1.02 -22.76
CA LYS A 116 12.95 1.90 -23.35
C LYS A 116 11.97 2.43 -22.33
N VAL A 117 11.81 1.75 -21.19
CA VAL A 117 11.09 2.26 -20.02
C VAL A 117 12.00 3.09 -19.12
N LEU A 118 13.21 2.60 -18.89
CA LEU A 118 14.17 3.24 -18.00
C LEU A 118 14.67 4.57 -18.56
N ASP A 119 14.91 4.69 -19.86
CA ASP A 119 15.42 5.91 -20.50
C ASP A 119 14.46 7.08 -20.42
N PRO A 120 13.14 6.95 -20.70
CA PRO A 120 12.19 8.03 -20.44
C PRO A 120 12.11 8.33 -18.96
N LEU A 121 12.10 7.34 -18.06
CA LEU A 121 12.19 7.59 -16.62
C LEU A 121 13.50 8.26 -16.22
N LYS A 122 14.58 8.09 -17.00
CA LYS A 122 15.91 8.66 -16.78
C LYS A 122 16.15 10.01 -17.51
N ARG A 123 15.50 10.28 -18.63
CA ARG A 123 15.53 11.58 -19.31
C ARG A 123 14.53 12.51 -18.63
N PHE A 124 13.43 11.93 -18.19
CA PHE A 124 12.57 12.39 -17.12
C PHE A 124 13.14 11.98 -15.73
N SER A 125 14.43 11.56 -15.58
CA SER A 125 15.12 11.25 -14.27
C SER A 125 14.96 12.41 -13.33
N GLY A 126 14.92 13.60 -13.94
CA GLY A 126 14.62 14.80 -13.23
C GLY A 126 13.29 14.73 -12.49
N THR A 127 12.37 13.80 -12.68
CA THR A 127 11.11 13.88 -11.96
C THR A 127 11.21 13.29 -10.57
N PHE A 128 11.70 12.07 -10.34
CA PHE A 128 11.94 11.64 -8.95
C PHE A 128 13.02 12.48 -8.28
N CYS A 129 14.14 12.75 -8.98
CA CYS A 129 15.21 13.56 -8.40
C CYS A 129 14.83 15.04 -8.24
N LYS A 130 14.22 15.71 -9.24
CA LYS A 130 13.79 17.11 -9.09
C LYS A 130 12.54 17.24 -8.23
N GLN A 131 11.64 16.25 -8.18
CA GLN A 131 10.51 16.27 -7.25
C GLN A 131 11.02 16.13 -5.81
N ASP A 132 11.94 15.19 -5.55
CA ASP A 132 12.60 15.07 -4.24
C ASP A 132 13.34 16.36 -3.89
N GLN A 133 14.19 16.88 -4.80
CA GLN A 133 14.90 18.16 -4.60
C GLN A 133 13.93 19.33 -4.37
N TRP A 134 12.88 19.45 -5.17
CA TRP A 134 11.87 20.49 -5.02
C TRP A 134 11.15 20.38 -3.69
N SER A 135 10.75 19.17 -3.30
CA SER A 135 10.06 18.92 -2.03
C SER A 135 10.95 19.31 -0.84
N ARG A 136 12.23 18.92 -0.87
CA ARG A 136 13.23 19.29 0.15
C ARG A 136 13.48 20.79 0.19
N GLU A 137 13.53 21.44 -0.97
CA GLU A 137 13.68 22.90 -1.04
C GLU A 137 12.46 23.62 -0.48
N GLN A 138 11.24 23.16 -0.78
CA GLN A 138 10.03 23.72 -0.18
C GLN A 138 10.00 23.52 1.34
N VAL A 139 10.42 22.35 1.86
CA VAL A 139 10.58 22.12 3.29
C VAL A 139 11.56 23.13 3.89
N ARG A 140 12.74 23.30 3.30
CA ARG A 140 13.75 24.25 3.77
C ARG A 140 13.20 25.68 3.85
N LEU A 141 12.43 26.10 2.86
CA LEU A 141 11.87 27.45 2.76
C LEU A 141 10.66 27.69 3.68
N ARG A 142 9.85 26.67 3.96
CA ARG A 142 8.49 26.86 4.52
C ARG A 142 8.21 26.12 5.83
N ARG A 143 9.09 25.22 6.29
CA ARG A 143 8.84 24.40 7.50
C ARG A 143 8.61 25.19 8.78
N ASN A 144 9.11 26.43 8.85
CA ASN A 144 8.96 27.28 10.03
C ASN A 144 7.63 28.06 10.07
N SER A 145 6.87 28.09 8.97
CA SER A 145 5.65 28.88 8.83
C SER A 145 4.42 28.10 8.35
N ASP A 146 4.60 26.86 7.88
CA ASP A 146 3.52 26.02 7.35
C ASP A 146 3.65 24.58 7.87
N SER A 147 2.62 24.12 8.60
CA SER A 147 2.57 22.79 9.22
C SER A 147 2.62 21.65 8.21
N LEU A 148 2.13 21.86 6.98
CA LEU A 148 2.22 20.89 5.89
C LEU A 148 3.68 20.61 5.53
N TRP A 149 4.47 21.67 5.34
CA TRP A 149 5.88 21.57 4.97
C TRP A 149 6.75 21.10 6.14
N LYS A 150 6.38 21.45 7.38
CA LYS A 150 7.02 20.88 8.57
C LYS A 150 6.83 19.37 8.63
N HIS A 151 5.61 18.87 8.46
CA HIS A 151 5.33 17.43 8.44
C HIS A 151 5.94 16.72 7.24
N LEU A 152 6.02 17.37 6.08
CA LEU A 152 6.74 16.80 4.94
C LEU A 152 8.22 16.61 5.28
N GLY A 153 8.82 17.56 5.99
CA GLY A 153 10.18 17.42 6.53
C GLY A 153 10.33 16.18 7.42
N LEU A 154 9.37 15.91 8.31
CA LEU A 154 9.37 14.71 9.15
C LEU A 154 9.29 13.41 8.31
N ILE A 155 8.41 13.37 7.31
CA ILE A 155 8.28 12.22 6.40
C ILE A 155 9.58 11.99 5.60
N LEU A 156 10.23 13.05 5.13
CA LEU A 156 11.51 12.95 4.43
C LEU A 156 12.65 12.52 5.35
N ALA A 157 12.65 12.98 6.61
CA ALA A 157 13.61 12.52 7.63
C ALA A 157 13.44 11.00 7.89
N GLN A 158 12.20 10.50 7.96
CA GLN A 158 11.93 9.07 8.06
C GLN A 158 12.45 8.29 6.84
N LEU A 159 12.31 8.83 5.62
CA LEU A 159 12.85 8.23 4.40
C LEU A 159 14.39 8.18 4.41
N ASP A 160 15.03 9.24 4.87
CA ASP A 160 16.49 9.31 5.01
C ASP A 160 16.98 8.32 6.07
N GLY A 161 16.26 8.24 7.19
CA GLY A 161 16.47 7.23 8.23
C GLY A 161 16.38 5.82 7.67
N LEU A 162 15.30 5.49 6.96
CA LEU A 162 15.08 4.17 6.33
C LEU A 162 16.26 3.76 5.46
N ARG A 163 16.76 4.67 4.63
CA ARG A 163 17.95 4.42 3.80
C ARG A 163 19.19 4.19 4.66
N ALA A 164 19.42 5.01 5.69
CA ALA A 164 20.59 4.90 6.55
C ALA A 164 20.60 3.58 7.35
N GLY A 165 19.45 3.16 7.89
CA GLY A 165 19.31 1.89 8.60
C GLY A 165 19.55 0.68 7.70
N ALA A 166 18.97 0.69 6.49
CA ALA A 166 19.20 -0.37 5.50
C ALA A 166 20.67 -0.44 5.05
N ALA A 167 21.35 0.72 4.95
CA ALA A 167 22.77 0.78 4.63
C ALA A 167 23.66 0.25 5.76
N HIS A 168 23.31 0.50 7.03
CA HIS A 168 24.00 -0.11 8.17
C HIS A 168 23.87 -1.63 8.13
N TRP A 169 22.66 -2.16 7.99
CA TRP A 169 22.46 -3.60 7.86
C TRP A 169 23.27 -4.21 6.70
N ALA A 170 23.30 -3.53 5.54
CA ALA A 170 24.07 -4.00 4.39
C ALA A 170 25.58 -4.07 4.70
N LYS A 171 26.11 -3.07 5.40
CA LYS A 171 27.50 -3.05 5.88
C LYS A 171 27.78 -4.23 6.82
N ASP A 172 26.91 -4.49 7.80
CA ASP A 172 27.05 -5.62 8.74
C ASP A 172 27.03 -6.98 8.03
N LYS A 173 26.28 -7.08 6.92
CA LYS A 173 26.23 -8.28 6.08
C LYS A 173 27.30 -8.32 4.99
N HIS A 174 28.22 -7.36 4.96
CA HIS A 174 29.24 -7.22 3.91
C HIS A 174 28.63 -7.20 2.49
N ARG A 175 27.55 -6.44 2.30
CA ARG A 175 26.84 -6.24 1.04
C ARG A 175 26.80 -4.77 0.65
N GLU A 176 26.69 -4.52 -0.65
CA GLU A 176 26.43 -3.18 -1.17
C GLU A 176 25.05 -2.66 -0.69
N PRO A 177 24.97 -1.42 -0.17
CA PRO A 177 23.71 -0.80 0.20
C PRO A 177 22.75 -0.64 -0.98
N LEU A 178 21.43 -0.64 -0.69
CA LEU A 178 20.45 -0.24 -1.69
C LEU A 178 20.71 1.21 -2.14
N PRO A 179 20.74 1.48 -3.46
CA PRO A 179 20.91 2.84 -3.95
C PRO A 179 19.71 3.71 -3.56
N ALA A 180 19.91 5.02 -3.47
CA ALA A 180 18.85 5.98 -3.12
C ALA A 180 17.60 5.81 -4.00
N PHE A 181 17.81 5.59 -5.30
CA PHE A 181 16.75 5.34 -6.26
C PHE A 181 15.91 4.10 -5.91
N ALA A 182 16.50 3.04 -5.37
CA ALA A 182 15.74 1.85 -4.98
C ALA A 182 14.76 2.17 -3.85
N VAL A 183 15.18 2.95 -2.84
CA VAL A 183 14.30 3.36 -1.73
C VAL A 183 13.19 4.30 -2.22
N GLN A 184 13.51 5.24 -3.10
CA GLN A 184 12.53 6.12 -3.75
C GLN A 184 11.55 5.34 -4.63
N PHE A 185 12.05 4.37 -5.40
CA PHE A 185 11.25 3.48 -6.24
C PHE A 185 10.23 2.74 -5.41
N LEU A 186 10.65 2.10 -4.31
CA LEU A 186 9.77 1.35 -3.41
C LEU A 186 8.61 2.22 -2.89
N ASN A 187 8.89 3.44 -2.46
CA ASN A 187 7.88 4.37 -1.96
C ASN A 187 7.01 5.00 -3.08
N GLY A 188 7.53 5.06 -4.31
CA GLY A 188 6.86 5.63 -5.48
C GLY A 188 6.12 4.63 -6.37
N ILE A 189 6.02 3.35 -6.00
CA ILE A 189 5.42 2.31 -6.86
C ILE A 189 4.01 2.67 -7.33
N GLY A 190 3.15 3.19 -6.45
CA GLY A 190 1.79 3.62 -6.81
C GLY A 190 1.80 4.72 -7.88
N ASP A 191 2.65 5.74 -7.68
CA ASP A 191 2.81 6.85 -8.62
C ASP A 191 3.40 6.40 -9.96
N LEU A 192 4.32 5.42 -9.93
CA LEU A 192 4.94 4.84 -11.12
C LEU A 192 3.94 4.13 -12.02
N LEU A 193 2.82 3.63 -11.50
CA LEU A 193 1.75 3.02 -12.30
C LEU A 193 1.15 4.00 -13.32
N ASP A 194 1.12 5.30 -13.00
CA ASP A 194 0.67 6.36 -13.91
C ASP A 194 1.85 7.01 -14.67
N LEU A 195 2.98 7.25 -13.99
CA LEU A 195 4.14 7.91 -14.59
C LEU A 195 4.77 7.09 -15.72
N VAL A 196 5.00 5.79 -15.52
CA VAL A 196 5.65 4.93 -16.52
C VAL A 196 4.89 4.95 -17.86
N PRO A 197 3.59 4.65 -17.92
CA PRO A 197 2.86 4.69 -19.19
C PRO A 197 2.72 6.10 -19.76
N ALA A 198 2.61 7.14 -18.92
CA ALA A 198 2.51 8.52 -19.39
C ALA A 198 3.80 9.00 -20.08
N LEU A 199 4.97 8.64 -19.54
CA LEU A 199 6.27 9.13 -19.99
C LEU A 199 6.86 8.32 -21.15
N THR A 200 6.71 6.99 -21.12
CA THR A 200 7.16 6.12 -22.21
C THR A 200 6.42 6.40 -23.52
N ARG A 201 5.17 6.87 -23.44
CA ARG A 201 4.41 7.33 -24.61
C ARG A 201 5.00 8.59 -25.23
N ARG A 202 5.33 9.61 -24.42
CA ARG A 202 5.89 10.88 -24.91
C ARG A 202 7.20 10.66 -25.68
N ALA A 203 7.98 9.65 -25.31
CA ALA A 203 9.23 9.32 -25.99
C ALA A 203 9.04 8.62 -27.35
N ASN A 204 7.88 7.97 -27.58
CA ASN A 204 7.64 7.10 -28.74
C ASN A 204 6.66 7.68 -29.78
N SER A 205 6.07 8.87 -29.56
CA SER A 205 5.05 9.42 -30.46
C SER A 205 5.59 10.52 -31.38
N SER A 206 5.90 10.15 -32.63
CA SER A 206 5.97 11.03 -33.80
C SER A 206 4.70 10.98 -34.68
N THR A 207 3.64 10.26 -34.28
CA THR A 207 2.36 10.20 -35.01
C THR A 207 1.16 10.04 -34.07
N GLU A 208 0.02 10.61 -34.47
CA GLU A 208 -1.27 10.64 -33.77
C GLU A 208 -1.73 9.26 -33.27
N ALA A 209 -1.61 9.01 -31.97
CA ALA A 209 -2.14 7.82 -31.32
C ALA A 209 -3.27 8.23 -30.37
N GLY A 210 -4.45 7.62 -30.53
CA GLY A 210 -5.74 8.06 -29.99
C GLY A 210 -5.78 8.47 -28.51
N THR A 211 -6.63 9.45 -28.21
CA THR A 211 -6.77 10.12 -26.89
C THR A 211 -7.12 9.16 -25.73
N PHE A 212 -7.79 8.02 -26.01
CA PHE A 212 -8.27 7.08 -24.99
C PHE A 212 -7.54 5.74 -25.03
N ARG A 213 -7.03 5.27 -23.88
CA ARG A 213 -6.34 3.99 -23.76
C ARG A 213 -6.75 3.24 -22.49
N MET A 214 -6.89 1.92 -22.60
CA MET A 214 -6.99 1.03 -21.45
C MET A 214 -5.73 1.13 -20.58
N PRO A 215 -5.81 1.60 -19.32
CA PRO A 215 -4.71 1.44 -18.38
C PRO A 215 -4.48 -0.06 -18.14
N GLY A 216 -3.34 -0.40 -17.51
CA GLY A 216 -3.15 -1.74 -16.96
C GLY A 216 -4.32 -2.13 -16.03
N MET A 217 -4.39 -3.42 -15.66
CA MET A 217 -5.42 -3.89 -14.72
C MET A 217 -5.45 -2.99 -13.47
N GLY A 218 -6.60 -2.33 -13.23
CA GLY A 218 -6.84 -1.46 -12.07
C GLY A 218 -7.16 -2.26 -10.81
N HIS A 219 -6.87 -1.68 -9.64
CA HIS A 219 -6.56 -2.41 -8.42
C HIS A 219 -7.50 -2.16 -7.25
N CYS A 220 -7.91 -3.27 -6.63
CA CYS A 220 -8.58 -3.36 -5.34
C CYS A 220 -10.11 -3.29 -5.36
N THR A 221 -10.70 -3.86 -4.32
CA THR A 221 -12.12 -3.74 -4.00
C THR A 221 -12.24 -3.37 -2.52
N ALA A 222 -13.09 -2.41 -2.18
CA ALA A 222 -13.41 -2.05 -0.80
C ALA A 222 -14.91 -2.11 -0.55
N LEU A 223 -15.27 -2.35 0.71
CA LEU A 223 -16.63 -2.28 1.22
C LEU A 223 -16.61 -1.70 2.63
N ILE A 224 -17.38 -0.63 2.83
CA ILE A 224 -17.75 -0.13 4.16
C ILE A 224 -19.20 -0.55 4.37
N LYS A 225 -19.47 -1.32 5.42
CA LYS A 225 -20.77 -1.92 5.70
C LYS A 225 -21.24 -1.48 7.08
N VAL A 226 -22.47 -0.97 7.15
CA VAL A 226 -23.16 -0.73 8.42
C VAL A 226 -24.18 -1.84 8.63
N LEU A 227 -24.24 -2.38 9.85
CA LEU A 227 -25.25 -3.36 10.21
C LEU A 227 -26.66 -2.72 10.33
N PRO A 228 -27.75 -3.51 10.19
CA PRO A 228 -29.09 -2.96 9.97
C PRO A 228 -29.59 -1.94 11.01
N GLY A 229 -29.29 -2.15 12.29
CA GLY A 229 -29.61 -1.24 13.39
C GLY A 229 -28.42 -0.38 13.84
N PHE A 230 -27.39 -0.22 13.00
CA PHE A 230 -26.13 0.47 13.32
C PHE A 230 -25.35 -0.18 14.46
N GLU A 231 -25.52 -1.47 14.69
CA GLU A 231 -24.90 -2.23 15.79
C GLU A 231 -23.38 -2.29 15.64
N ASN A 232 -22.89 -2.23 14.39
CA ASN A 232 -21.47 -2.20 14.08
C ASN A 232 -21.24 -1.51 12.71
N LEU A 233 -20.01 -1.03 12.52
CA LEU A 233 -19.47 -0.64 11.22
C LEU A 233 -18.31 -1.58 10.88
N LEU A 234 -18.34 -2.16 9.69
CA LEU A 234 -17.33 -3.06 9.19
C LEU A 234 -16.63 -2.43 7.99
N LEU A 235 -15.31 -2.56 7.90
CA LEU A 235 -14.54 -2.09 6.76
C LEU A 235 -13.69 -3.23 6.22
N GLY A 236 -13.79 -3.50 4.92
CA GLY A 236 -13.01 -4.51 4.22
C GLY A 236 -12.32 -3.94 2.98
N HIS A 237 -11.06 -4.31 2.77
CA HIS A 237 -10.28 -3.93 1.60
C HIS A 237 -9.47 -5.13 1.08
N SER A 238 -9.58 -5.42 -0.22
CA SER A 238 -8.87 -6.52 -0.88
C SER A 238 -8.03 -5.98 -2.02
N SER A 239 -6.70 -6.01 -1.85
CA SER A 239 -5.76 -5.48 -2.82
C SER A 239 -5.66 -6.37 -4.06
N TRP A 240 -5.62 -5.76 -5.23
CA TRP A 240 -5.30 -6.46 -6.48
C TRP A 240 -4.00 -5.91 -7.05
N TYR A 241 -3.08 -6.74 -7.53
CA TYR A 241 -1.83 -6.34 -8.19
C TYR A 241 -1.12 -7.56 -8.78
N THR A 242 0.16 -7.43 -9.13
CA THR A 242 1.05 -8.57 -9.39
C THR A 242 1.29 -9.37 -8.11
N TYR A 243 1.26 -10.69 -8.20
CA TYR A 243 1.54 -11.56 -7.06
C TYR A 243 3.01 -11.46 -6.61
N ALA A 244 3.90 -10.93 -7.45
CA ALA A 244 5.28 -10.60 -7.06
C ALA A 244 5.34 -9.57 -5.91
N ALA A 245 4.26 -8.81 -5.68
CA ALA A 245 4.16 -7.86 -4.58
C ALA A 245 3.86 -8.51 -3.23
N THR A 246 3.54 -9.80 -3.14
CA THR A 246 3.04 -10.46 -1.91
C THR A 246 4.08 -10.69 -0.81
N MET A 247 5.20 -9.97 -0.81
CA MET A 247 6.12 -9.87 0.32
C MET A 247 5.55 -8.84 1.28
N ARG A 248 4.79 -9.29 2.28
CA ARG A 248 3.92 -8.42 3.06
C ARG A 248 4.45 -8.17 4.45
N ILE A 249 4.39 -6.91 4.89
CA ILE A 249 4.62 -6.51 6.28
C ILE A 249 3.39 -5.75 6.76
N TYR A 250 2.76 -6.21 7.83
CA TYR A 250 1.78 -5.41 8.56
C TYR A 250 2.52 -4.51 9.55
N LYS A 251 2.24 -3.21 9.53
CA LYS A 251 3.01 -2.20 10.28
C LYS A 251 2.17 -1.55 11.35
N HIS A 252 2.76 -1.40 12.53
CA HIS A 252 2.26 -0.66 13.67
C HIS A 252 3.29 0.41 14.03
N TRP A 253 2.91 1.67 13.90
CA TRP A 253 3.76 2.81 14.30
C TRP A 253 3.11 3.56 15.44
N ASP A 254 3.88 3.86 16.47
CA ASP A 254 3.51 4.75 17.57
C ASP A 254 4.63 5.77 17.80
N PHE A 255 4.49 6.93 17.17
CA PHE A 255 5.44 8.03 17.32
C PHE A 255 4.86 9.11 18.22
N ARG A 256 5.60 9.48 19.28
CA ARG A 256 5.31 10.71 20.02
C ARG A 256 5.79 11.90 19.19
N VAL A 257 4.85 12.73 18.77
CA VAL A 257 5.12 13.94 17.98
C VAL A 257 4.71 15.15 18.80
N SER A 258 5.61 16.10 18.95
CA SER A 258 5.43 17.32 19.76
C SER A 258 4.84 18.48 18.96
N GLU A 259 4.85 18.39 17.63
CA GLU A 259 4.21 19.32 16.70
C GLU A 259 2.71 19.50 17.01
N SER A 260 2.29 20.73 17.29
CA SER A 260 0.94 21.01 17.81
C SER A 260 -0.20 20.75 16.81
N HIS A 261 0.07 20.71 15.51
CA HIS A 261 -0.92 20.45 14.46
C HIS A 261 -0.98 18.98 14.07
N THR A 262 -0.19 18.10 14.71
CA THR A 262 -0.28 16.66 14.48
C THR A 262 -1.59 16.11 15.05
N ALA A 263 -2.41 15.51 14.20
CA ALA A 263 -3.61 14.79 14.62
C ALA A 263 -3.26 13.41 15.23
N THR A 264 -2.28 12.72 14.65
CA THR A 264 -1.79 11.45 15.21
C THR A 264 -0.38 11.08 14.70
N GLY A 265 0.43 10.54 15.60
CA GLY A 265 1.65 9.77 15.27
C GLY A 265 1.46 8.26 15.33
N LYS A 266 0.24 7.80 15.67
CA LYS A 266 -0.14 6.39 15.79
C LYS A 266 -0.89 5.91 14.55
N MET A 267 -0.47 4.79 13.97
CA MET A 267 -1.18 4.16 12.85
C MET A 267 -0.86 2.66 12.72
N SER A 268 -1.83 1.91 12.23
CA SER A 268 -1.69 0.49 11.88
C SER A 268 -2.20 0.24 10.47
N PHE A 269 -1.40 -0.41 9.63
CA PHE A 269 -1.68 -0.53 8.20
C PHE A 269 -0.98 -1.72 7.54
N SER A 270 -1.59 -2.28 6.51
CA SER A 270 -0.96 -3.29 5.66
C SER A 270 0.05 -2.64 4.72
N SER A 271 1.23 -3.23 4.55
CA SER A 271 2.33 -2.62 3.80
C SER A 271 3.29 -3.69 3.24
N TYR A 272 4.49 -3.24 2.90
CA TYR A 272 5.57 -3.97 2.22
C TYR A 272 6.93 -3.53 2.80
N PRO A 273 7.99 -4.32 2.59
CA PRO A 273 9.35 -3.95 2.99
C PRO A 273 9.80 -2.62 2.36
N GLY A 274 10.28 -1.68 3.19
CA GLY A 274 10.81 -0.39 2.75
C GLY A 274 9.77 0.65 2.33
N PHE A 275 8.48 0.33 2.44
CA PHE A 275 7.39 1.23 2.08
C PHE A 275 6.94 2.02 3.30
N LEU A 276 7.18 3.34 3.32
CA LEU A 276 6.67 4.22 4.37
C LEU A 276 5.20 4.61 4.15
N MET A 277 4.44 3.76 3.45
CA MET A 277 2.99 3.82 3.28
C MET A 277 2.42 2.43 2.97
N SER A 278 1.11 2.33 2.78
CA SER A 278 0.38 1.09 2.60
C SER A 278 0.41 0.58 1.17
N LEU A 279 0.19 1.42 0.15
CA LEU A 279 -0.03 1.11 -1.28
C LEU A 279 -1.33 0.35 -1.54
N ASP A 280 -1.95 -0.24 -0.54
CA ASP A 280 -3.13 -1.04 -0.74
C ASP A 280 -4.35 -0.19 -1.17
N ASP A 281 -4.82 0.84 -0.47
CA ASP A 281 -4.42 1.33 0.86
C ASP A 281 -5.40 0.88 1.95
N PHE A 282 -4.91 0.58 3.17
CA PHE A 282 -5.73 0.31 4.36
C PHE A 282 -5.02 0.82 5.61
N TYR A 283 -5.63 1.79 6.31
CA TYR A 283 -5.08 2.40 7.53
C TYR A 283 -6.13 2.52 8.63
N LEU A 284 -5.68 2.21 9.84
CA LEU A 284 -6.31 2.56 11.10
C LEU A 284 -5.45 3.66 11.73
N LEU A 285 -6.02 4.84 11.97
CA LEU A 285 -5.30 6.01 12.44
C LEU A 285 -5.68 6.31 13.89
N GLY A 286 -4.70 6.65 14.72
CA GLY A 286 -4.92 7.02 16.13
C GLY A 286 -5.79 8.25 16.34
N SER A 287 -6.04 9.04 15.28
CA SER A 287 -7.02 10.13 15.28
C SER A 287 -8.48 9.65 15.30
N GLY A 288 -8.73 8.34 15.14
CA GLY A 288 -10.07 7.77 14.98
C GLY A 288 -10.57 7.73 13.53
N LEU A 289 -9.69 8.08 12.58
CA LEU A 289 -9.97 7.97 11.15
C LEU A 289 -9.57 6.59 10.62
N LEU A 290 -10.40 6.05 9.73
CA LEU A 290 -10.04 4.91 8.87
C LEU A 290 -9.87 5.42 7.45
N MET A 291 -8.82 4.98 6.77
CA MET A 291 -8.60 5.36 5.38
C MET A 291 -8.31 4.13 4.53
N THR A 292 -9.08 3.99 3.46
CA THR A 292 -8.84 2.99 2.42
C THR A 292 -9.08 3.59 1.04
N GLN A 293 -8.70 2.88 -0.01
CA GLN A 293 -8.72 3.41 -1.37
C GLN A 293 -8.98 2.29 -2.39
N THR A 294 -9.47 2.64 -3.58
CA THR A 294 -9.27 1.81 -4.79
C THR A 294 -8.85 2.68 -5.98
N SER A 295 -7.93 2.18 -6.82
CA SER A 295 -7.33 3.02 -7.89
C SER A 295 -8.33 3.24 -9.02
N ILE A 296 -8.45 4.45 -9.53
CA ILE A 296 -9.28 4.75 -10.69
C ILE A 296 -8.41 4.84 -11.95
N GLY A 297 -8.89 4.27 -13.04
CA GLY A 297 -8.22 4.32 -14.32
C GLY A 297 -8.39 5.68 -14.99
N VAL A 298 -7.32 6.23 -15.55
CA VAL A 298 -7.41 7.45 -16.38
C VAL A 298 -7.24 7.05 -17.84
N PHE A 299 -8.36 6.88 -18.55
CA PHE A 299 -8.34 6.49 -19.96
C PHE A 299 -8.02 7.67 -20.87
N ASN A 300 -8.48 8.86 -20.52
CA ASN A 300 -8.17 10.10 -21.24
C ASN A 300 -6.71 10.51 -21.00
N THR A 301 -5.84 10.10 -21.91
CA THR A 301 -4.39 10.28 -21.77
C THR A 301 -3.93 11.73 -21.90
N SER A 302 -4.78 12.62 -22.44
CA SER A 302 -4.49 14.06 -22.52
C SER A 302 -4.32 14.70 -21.14
N LEU A 303 -4.97 14.16 -20.10
CA LEU A 303 -4.87 14.66 -18.73
C LEU A 303 -3.43 14.60 -18.19
N PHE A 304 -2.65 13.60 -18.62
CA PHE A 304 -1.24 13.47 -18.23
C PHE A 304 -0.31 14.53 -18.85
N SER A 305 -0.82 15.44 -19.68
CA SER A 305 -0.08 16.66 -20.07
C SER A 305 0.26 17.54 -18.87
N GLN A 306 -0.59 17.52 -17.82
CA GLN A 306 -0.50 18.38 -16.64
C GLN A 306 0.49 17.90 -15.57
N LEU A 307 1.12 16.74 -15.77
CA LEU A 307 2.10 16.21 -14.81
C LEU A 307 3.30 17.16 -14.66
N SER A 308 3.68 17.43 -13.41
CA SER A 308 4.79 18.35 -13.07
C SER A 308 5.63 17.78 -11.93
N PRO A 309 6.98 17.92 -11.98
CA PRO A 309 7.83 17.58 -10.84
C PRO A 309 7.66 18.55 -9.65
N HIS A 310 7.00 19.70 -9.83
CA HIS A 310 6.67 20.64 -8.76
C HIS A 310 5.34 20.26 -8.10
N SER A 311 5.24 19.00 -7.67
CA SER A 311 4.06 18.43 -7.02
C SER A 311 4.49 17.42 -5.95
N LEU A 312 3.57 17.03 -5.08
CA LEU A 312 3.83 15.98 -4.08
C LEU A 312 3.24 14.66 -4.58
N LEU A 313 4.05 13.60 -4.54
CA LEU A 313 3.61 12.25 -4.91
C LEU A 313 2.48 11.80 -3.99
N ALA A 314 1.63 10.88 -4.46
CA ALA A 314 0.45 10.45 -3.73
C ALA A 314 0.80 9.87 -2.35
N TRP A 315 1.86 9.07 -2.26
CA TRP A 315 2.31 8.51 -0.98
C TRP A 315 2.65 9.58 0.07
N GLN A 316 3.26 10.69 -0.35
CA GLN A 316 3.58 11.82 0.52
C GLN A 316 2.31 12.52 1.00
N ARG A 317 1.37 12.77 0.08
CA ARG A 317 0.11 13.44 0.39
C ARG A 317 -0.81 12.59 1.26
N VAL A 318 -0.83 11.27 1.05
CA VAL A 318 -1.52 10.32 1.93
C VAL A 318 -0.95 10.38 3.35
N ARG A 319 0.38 10.30 3.49
CA ARG A 319 1.04 10.39 4.80
C ARG A 319 0.77 11.73 5.49
N LEU A 320 0.90 12.84 4.77
CA LEU A 320 0.56 14.17 5.29
C LEU A 320 -0.88 14.22 5.81
N SER A 321 -1.83 13.74 5.02
CA SER A 321 -3.26 13.76 5.38
C SER A 321 -3.56 12.86 6.58
N ASN A 322 -2.95 11.68 6.65
CA ASN A 322 -3.10 10.76 7.77
C ASN A 322 -2.54 11.33 9.09
N ASN A 323 -1.45 12.09 9.02
CA ASN A 323 -0.80 12.67 10.20
C ASN A 323 -1.46 13.97 10.69
N LEU A 324 -2.07 14.75 9.79
CA LEU A 324 -2.56 16.11 10.08
C LEU A 324 -4.09 16.23 10.22
N ALA A 325 -4.88 15.30 9.67
CA ALA A 325 -6.33 15.46 9.63
C ALA A 325 -7.04 14.94 10.88
N HIS A 326 -7.99 15.73 11.40
CA HIS A 326 -8.87 15.32 12.51
C HIS A 326 -10.24 14.82 12.04
N ASN A 327 -10.62 15.09 10.79
CA ASN A 327 -11.86 14.62 10.17
C ASN A 327 -11.68 14.37 8.67
N GLY A 328 -12.68 13.75 8.04
CA GLY A 328 -12.62 13.40 6.62
C GLY A 328 -12.53 14.61 5.67
N GLN A 329 -13.11 15.76 6.03
CA GLN A 329 -13.04 16.97 5.22
C GLN A 329 -11.64 17.58 5.22
N GLU A 330 -11.02 17.70 6.40
CA GLU A 330 -9.62 18.13 6.52
C GLU A 330 -8.67 17.20 5.77
N TRP A 331 -8.89 15.88 5.87
CA TRP A 331 -8.10 14.90 5.12
C TRP A 331 -8.16 15.18 3.62
N ALA A 332 -9.35 15.43 3.08
CA ALA A 332 -9.53 15.75 1.66
C ALA A 332 -8.85 17.07 1.26
N GLN A 333 -8.94 18.09 2.10
CA GLN A 333 -8.32 19.40 1.86
C GLN A 333 -6.80 19.32 1.86
N ILE A 334 -6.20 18.61 2.82
CA ILE A 334 -4.76 18.40 2.91
C ILE A 334 -4.28 17.58 1.70
N PHE A 335 -4.96 16.48 1.39
CA PHE A 335 -4.63 15.59 0.28
C PHE A 335 -4.66 16.29 -1.09
N SER A 336 -5.55 17.28 -1.25
CA SER A 336 -5.71 18.06 -2.49
C SER A 336 -4.53 18.99 -2.78
N LYS A 337 -3.74 19.37 -1.77
CA LYS A 337 -2.62 20.29 -1.95
C LYS A 337 -1.51 19.63 -2.78
N TYR A 338 -0.98 20.37 -3.76
CA TYR A 338 0.12 19.94 -4.63
C TYR A 338 -0.14 18.59 -5.33
N ASN A 339 -1.39 18.34 -5.75
CA ASN A 339 -1.79 17.14 -6.48
C ASN A 339 -0.85 16.84 -7.66
N SER A 340 -0.24 15.65 -7.65
CA SER A 340 0.66 15.18 -8.69
C SER A 340 -0.05 14.63 -9.92
N GLY A 341 -1.33 14.24 -9.82
CA GLY A 341 -2.01 13.51 -10.88
C GLY A 341 -1.50 12.09 -11.08
N THR A 342 -0.84 11.53 -10.08
CA THR A 342 -0.26 10.19 -10.09
C THR A 342 -0.85 9.37 -8.96
N TYR A 343 -0.91 8.07 -9.18
CA TYR A 343 -1.65 7.11 -8.36
C TYR A 343 -3.11 7.56 -8.17
N ASN A 344 -3.80 7.74 -9.29
CA ASN A 344 -5.16 8.28 -9.33
C ASN A 344 -6.16 7.29 -8.72
N SER A 345 -7.00 7.80 -7.82
CA SER A 345 -7.59 6.97 -6.77
C SER A 345 -8.92 7.53 -6.25
N GLN A 346 -9.81 6.64 -5.79
CA GLN A 346 -10.92 6.97 -4.90
C GLN A 346 -10.55 6.58 -3.47
N TYR A 347 -10.39 7.55 -2.58
CA TYR A 347 -10.17 7.36 -1.15
C TYR A 347 -11.50 7.43 -0.40
N MET A 348 -11.63 6.62 0.63
CA MET A 348 -12.76 6.60 1.56
C MET A 348 -12.21 6.82 2.96
N VAL A 349 -12.62 7.93 3.58
CA VAL A 349 -12.19 8.32 4.92
C VAL A 349 -13.39 8.21 5.86
N VAL A 350 -13.34 7.27 6.78
CA VAL A 350 -14.39 7.07 7.80
C VAL A 350 -13.95 7.76 9.09
N ASP A 351 -14.82 8.62 9.64
CA ASP A 351 -14.62 9.26 10.94
C ASP A 351 -15.46 8.54 12.00
N LEU A 352 -14.81 7.77 12.87
CA LEU A 352 -15.49 6.97 13.90
C LEU A 352 -16.15 7.84 14.98
N HIS A 353 -15.70 9.08 15.20
CA HIS A 353 -16.30 10.01 16.17
C HIS A 353 -17.69 10.50 15.72
N ARG A 354 -17.99 10.38 14.43
CA ARG A 354 -19.31 10.71 13.86
C ARG A 354 -20.31 9.57 13.94
N ILE A 355 -19.91 8.41 14.44
CA ILE A 355 -20.73 7.21 14.53
C ILE A 355 -20.98 6.86 16.00
N SER A 356 -22.25 6.77 16.36
CA SER A 356 -22.72 6.24 17.63
C SER A 356 -23.49 4.95 17.36
N LEU A 357 -22.88 3.81 17.73
CA LEU A 357 -23.43 2.48 17.48
C LEU A 357 -24.83 2.34 18.12
N GLY A 358 -25.74 1.67 17.41
CA GLY A 358 -27.13 1.46 17.85
C GLY A 358 -28.00 2.72 17.83
N HIS A 359 -27.45 3.88 17.44
CA HIS A 359 -28.16 5.16 17.57
C HIS A 359 -28.14 5.98 16.29
N SER A 360 -26.96 6.45 15.84
CA SER A 360 -26.89 7.40 14.72
C SER A 360 -25.53 7.46 14.05
N ILE A 361 -25.55 7.65 12.74
CA ILE A 361 -24.38 8.03 11.93
C ILE A 361 -24.58 9.50 11.53
N ARG A 362 -23.75 10.42 12.02
CA ARG A 362 -23.86 11.87 11.77
C ARG A 362 -23.10 12.27 10.51
N ASP A 363 -23.51 13.38 9.88
CA ASP A 363 -22.82 13.92 8.71
C ASP A 363 -21.32 14.12 9.00
N GLY A 364 -20.49 13.89 7.99
CA GLY A 364 -19.04 13.80 8.07
C GLY A 364 -18.49 12.42 8.45
N ALA A 365 -19.33 11.40 8.64
CA ALA A 365 -18.87 10.04 8.97
C ALA A 365 -18.16 9.33 7.81
N LEU A 366 -18.48 9.66 6.56
CA LEU A 366 -17.78 9.14 5.38
C LEU A 366 -17.50 10.25 4.38
N THR A 367 -16.24 10.60 4.19
CA THR A 367 -15.79 11.48 3.10
C THR A 367 -15.19 10.65 1.98
N VAL A 368 -15.68 10.84 0.76
CA VAL A 368 -15.15 10.19 -0.45
C VAL A 368 -14.37 11.22 -1.25
N VAL A 369 -13.14 10.89 -1.61
CA VAL A 369 -12.20 11.78 -2.31
C VAL A 369 -11.72 11.10 -3.58
N GLU A 370 -11.77 11.79 -4.72
CA GLU A 370 -11.30 11.27 -6.00
C GLU A 370 -10.30 12.21 -6.64
N GLN A 371 -9.16 11.65 -7.07
CA GLN A 371 -8.09 12.38 -7.72
C GLN A 371 -7.85 11.92 -9.14
N ILE A 372 -7.63 12.90 -10.02
CA ILE A 372 -7.08 12.74 -11.37
C ILE A 372 -5.99 13.81 -11.61
N PRO A 373 -5.24 13.76 -12.73
CA PRO A 373 -4.35 14.86 -13.08
C PRO A 373 -5.10 16.19 -13.16
N GLY A 374 -4.61 17.18 -12.41
CA GLY A 374 -5.15 18.54 -12.38
C GLY A 374 -6.40 18.74 -11.53
N LYS A 375 -7.00 17.68 -10.95
CA LYS A 375 -8.26 17.83 -10.20
C LYS A 375 -8.43 16.83 -9.07
N VAL A 376 -8.94 17.32 -7.95
CA VAL A 376 -9.44 16.52 -6.83
C VAL A 376 -10.87 16.96 -6.52
N VAL A 377 -11.78 15.99 -6.36
CA VAL A 377 -13.17 16.22 -5.96
C VAL A 377 -13.44 15.40 -4.70
N TYR A 378 -14.11 15.98 -3.73
CA TYR A 378 -14.52 15.27 -2.52
C TYR A 378 -15.93 15.65 -2.08
N SER A 379 -16.62 14.72 -1.42
CA SER A 379 -17.96 14.94 -0.89
C SER A 379 -18.24 14.04 0.32
N ASP A 380 -19.15 14.48 1.18
CA ASP A 380 -19.69 13.67 2.27
C ASP A 380 -20.72 12.66 1.71
N GLN A 381 -20.45 11.37 1.91
CA GLN A 381 -21.28 10.24 1.48
C GLN A 381 -21.94 9.51 2.67
N THR A 382 -22.01 10.16 3.83
CA THR A 382 -22.76 9.69 4.99
C THR A 382 -24.22 9.35 4.65
N PRO A 383 -24.97 10.13 3.84
CA PRO A 383 -26.34 9.77 3.48
C PRO A 383 -26.46 8.41 2.78
N VAL A 384 -25.48 8.03 1.96
CA VAL A 384 -25.43 6.72 1.31
C VAL A 384 -25.06 5.65 2.33
N LEU A 385 -24.07 5.91 3.18
CA LEU A 385 -23.62 4.96 4.21
C LEU A 385 -24.76 4.56 5.18
N ARG A 386 -25.64 5.51 5.55
CA ARG A 386 -26.84 5.24 6.37
C ARG A 386 -27.80 4.23 5.74
N ARG A 387 -27.79 4.07 4.41
CA ARG A 387 -28.59 3.06 3.71
C ARG A 387 -28.01 1.66 3.82
N GLY A 388 -26.78 1.54 4.31
CA GLY A 388 -26.21 0.28 4.80
C GLY A 388 -24.84 -0.05 4.25
N TYR A 389 -24.36 0.57 3.16
CA TYR A 389 -23.02 0.29 2.65
C TYR A 389 -22.48 1.35 1.66
N TRP A 390 -21.15 1.39 1.54
CA TRP A 390 -20.41 2.08 0.47
C TRP A 390 -19.45 1.08 -0.23
N PRO A 391 -19.63 0.81 -1.52
CA PRO A 391 -18.71 -0.03 -2.29
C PRO A 391 -17.67 0.78 -3.08
N SER A 392 -16.48 0.22 -3.32
CA SER A 392 -15.48 0.80 -4.23
C SER A 392 -14.78 -0.28 -5.06
N TYR A 393 -14.61 -0.04 -6.36
CA TYR A 393 -14.24 -1.07 -7.35
C TYR A 393 -13.60 -0.51 -8.63
N ASN A 394 -12.72 0.48 -8.49
CA ASN A 394 -11.93 1.06 -9.60
C ASN A 394 -12.71 1.84 -10.66
N ILE A 395 -13.92 2.30 -10.34
CA ILE A 395 -14.69 3.18 -11.23
C ILE A 395 -15.03 4.42 -10.40
N PRO A 396 -14.72 5.63 -10.89
CA PRO A 396 -15.01 6.85 -10.17
C PRO A 396 -16.52 7.04 -9.99
N PHE A 397 -16.88 7.47 -8.80
CA PHE A 397 -18.24 7.78 -8.35
C PHE A 397 -18.66 9.19 -8.77
N HIS A 398 -17.81 10.20 -8.59
CA HIS A 398 -18.19 11.57 -8.95
C HIS A 398 -18.31 11.66 -10.47
N LEU A 399 -19.50 12.01 -10.96
CA LEU A 399 -19.82 12.05 -12.38
C LEU A 399 -18.83 12.90 -13.19
N GLU A 400 -18.35 14.00 -12.60
CA GLU A 400 -17.33 14.84 -13.21
C GLU A 400 -16.02 14.07 -13.46
N ILE A 401 -15.52 13.36 -12.45
CA ILE A 401 -14.30 12.55 -12.56
C ILE A 401 -14.51 11.42 -13.56
N TYR A 402 -15.65 10.74 -13.53
CA TYR A 402 -16.04 9.69 -14.48
C TYR A 402 -16.00 10.16 -15.94
N ASN A 403 -16.51 11.37 -16.20
CA ASN A 403 -16.52 11.94 -17.53
C ASN A 403 -15.11 12.37 -17.97
N LEU A 404 -14.37 13.11 -17.15
CA LEU A 404 -13.04 13.61 -17.49
C LEU A 404 -12.03 12.50 -17.77
N THR A 405 -12.10 11.41 -17.01
CA THR A 405 -11.21 10.25 -17.16
C THR A 405 -11.57 9.36 -18.35
N GLY A 406 -12.70 9.59 -19.01
CA GLY A 406 -13.08 8.90 -20.24
C GLY A 406 -13.88 7.61 -20.06
N TYR A 407 -14.37 7.29 -18.86
CA TYR A 407 -15.16 6.06 -18.67
C TYR A 407 -16.45 6.06 -19.50
N GLY A 408 -17.07 7.23 -19.72
CA GLY A 408 -18.26 7.34 -20.57
C GLY A 408 -17.99 6.93 -22.03
N VAL A 409 -16.79 7.23 -22.55
CA VAL A 409 -16.35 6.78 -23.88
C VAL A 409 -16.12 5.27 -23.86
N MET A 410 -15.43 4.77 -22.83
CA MET A 410 -15.14 3.34 -22.70
C MET A 410 -16.40 2.49 -22.55
N TRP A 411 -17.41 2.99 -21.84
CA TRP A 411 -18.71 2.31 -21.74
C TRP A 411 -19.38 2.22 -23.12
N LYS A 412 -19.44 3.33 -23.87
CA LYS A 412 -20.03 3.31 -25.23
C LYS A 412 -19.30 2.35 -26.17
N SER A 413 -17.97 2.27 -26.09
CA SER A 413 -17.15 1.47 -27.00
C SER A 413 -16.98 0.00 -26.59
N TYR A 414 -16.91 -0.30 -25.30
CA TYR A 414 -16.52 -1.62 -24.77
C TYR A 414 -17.56 -2.22 -23.82
N GLY A 415 -18.65 -1.50 -23.55
CA GLY A 415 -19.81 -2.00 -22.84
C GLY A 415 -19.71 -1.89 -21.32
N VAL A 416 -20.51 -2.72 -20.66
CA VAL A 416 -20.96 -2.52 -19.28
C VAL A 416 -19.87 -2.61 -18.21
N ASP A 417 -18.69 -3.15 -18.52
CA ASP A 417 -17.60 -3.28 -17.55
C ASP A 417 -17.06 -1.92 -17.08
N PHE A 418 -17.32 -0.84 -17.82
CA PHE A 418 -16.94 0.53 -17.49
C PHE A 418 -18.08 1.36 -16.87
N SER A 419 -19.26 0.78 -16.71
CA SER A 419 -20.38 1.41 -16.02
C SER A 419 -20.16 1.34 -14.52
N TYR A 420 -20.28 2.49 -13.83
CA TYR A 420 -20.21 2.54 -12.36
C TYR A 420 -21.22 1.58 -11.72
N ASP A 421 -22.46 1.57 -12.20
CA ASP A 421 -23.53 0.78 -11.59
C ASP A 421 -23.58 -0.68 -12.04
N LEU A 422 -23.13 -0.97 -13.27
CA LEU A 422 -23.44 -2.24 -13.93
C LEU A 422 -22.21 -3.12 -14.19
N CYS A 423 -21.01 -2.67 -13.81
CA CYS A 423 -19.83 -3.53 -13.85
C CYS A 423 -20.01 -4.78 -12.97
N PRO A 424 -19.30 -5.88 -13.22
CA PRO A 424 -19.47 -7.13 -12.47
C PRO A 424 -19.39 -6.97 -10.95
N ARG A 425 -18.42 -6.20 -10.45
CA ARG A 425 -18.22 -5.97 -9.01
C ARG A 425 -19.35 -5.16 -8.39
N ALA A 426 -19.81 -4.10 -9.06
CA ALA A 426 -20.96 -3.32 -8.61
C ALA A 426 -22.21 -4.19 -8.46
N LYS A 427 -22.48 -5.07 -9.43
CA LYS A 427 -23.62 -6.00 -9.37
C LYS A 427 -23.50 -7.04 -8.25
N ILE A 428 -22.32 -7.62 -8.07
CA ILE A 428 -22.08 -8.60 -7.00
C ILE A 428 -22.22 -7.93 -5.63
N LEU A 429 -21.60 -6.77 -5.41
CA LEU A 429 -21.72 -6.02 -4.15
C LEU A 429 -23.16 -5.60 -3.88
N ARG A 430 -23.88 -5.08 -4.89
CA ARG A 430 -25.29 -4.72 -4.74
C ARG A 430 -26.16 -5.92 -4.34
N ARG A 431 -25.93 -7.09 -4.93
CA ARG A 431 -26.67 -8.33 -4.63
C ARG A 431 -26.32 -8.90 -3.25
N ASP A 432 -25.05 -8.88 -2.87
CA ASP A 432 -24.54 -9.70 -1.77
C ASP A 432 -24.15 -8.91 -0.51
N GLN A 433 -24.06 -7.58 -0.54
CA GLN A 433 -23.70 -6.77 0.64
C GLN A 433 -24.63 -7.01 1.84
N ALA A 434 -25.91 -7.29 1.60
CA ALA A 434 -26.88 -7.56 2.66
C ALA A 434 -26.64 -8.89 3.37
N LYS A 435 -25.80 -9.77 2.80
CA LYS A 435 -25.37 -11.03 3.43
C LYS A 435 -24.21 -10.84 4.42
N VAL A 436 -23.71 -9.61 4.56
CA VAL A 436 -22.69 -9.26 5.56
C VAL A 436 -23.39 -8.80 6.83
N PHE A 437 -23.32 -9.61 7.87
CA PHE A 437 -23.92 -9.36 9.19
C PHE A 437 -22.90 -9.40 10.34
N ASP A 438 -21.65 -9.76 10.05
CA ASP A 438 -20.53 -9.82 11.00
C ASP A 438 -19.18 -9.75 10.25
N LEU A 439 -18.07 -9.78 11.00
CA LEU A 439 -16.73 -9.74 10.42
C LEU A 439 -16.43 -10.97 9.55
N ASN A 440 -16.96 -12.15 9.86
CA ASN A 440 -16.67 -13.39 9.11
C ASN A 440 -17.39 -13.42 7.75
N SER A 441 -18.64 -12.99 7.70
CA SER A 441 -19.40 -12.80 6.47
C SER A 441 -18.79 -11.68 5.61
N LEU A 442 -18.21 -10.63 6.21
CA LEU A 442 -17.40 -9.65 5.48
C LEU A 442 -16.16 -10.30 4.85
N LYS A 443 -15.37 -11.07 5.62
CA LYS A 443 -14.20 -11.80 5.09
C LYS A 443 -14.59 -12.67 3.89
N HIS A 444 -15.70 -13.42 4.02
CA HIS A 444 -16.21 -14.28 2.94
C HIS A 444 -16.64 -13.50 1.70
N LEU A 445 -17.25 -12.31 1.83
CA LEU A 445 -17.60 -11.47 0.67
C LEU A 445 -16.35 -10.87 0.02
N MET A 446 -15.42 -10.36 0.82
CA MET A 446 -14.19 -9.73 0.31
C MET A 446 -13.25 -10.73 -0.36
N ARG A 447 -13.31 -12.02 0.01
CA ARG A 447 -12.61 -13.12 -0.68
C ARG A 447 -13.37 -13.70 -1.88
N TYR A 448 -14.57 -13.21 -2.18
CA TYR A 448 -15.48 -13.88 -3.10
C TYR A 448 -14.95 -13.99 -4.53
N ASN A 449 -14.85 -15.24 -4.99
CA ASN A 449 -14.68 -15.59 -6.38
C ASN A 449 -15.39 -16.92 -6.66
N ASN A 450 -16.40 -16.85 -7.52
CA ASN A 450 -17.16 -18.02 -7.98
C ASN A 450 -17.36 -17.94 -9.50
N TYR A 451 -16.32 -17.51 -10.21
CA TYR A 451 -16.44 -17.05 -11.60
C TYR A 451 -17.02 -18.09 -12.58
N LYS A 452 -16.91 -19.38 -12.24
CA LYS A 452 -17.43 -20.50 -13.03
C LYS A 452 -18.95 -20.61 -12.97
N ARG A 453 -19.59 -20.15 -11.89
CA ARG A 453 -21.03 -20.29 -11.63
C ARG A 453 -21.76 -18.96 -11.49
N ASP A 454 -21.07 -17.90 -11.06
CA ASP A 454 -21.70 -16.59 -10.89
C ASP A 454 -22.03 -15.97 -12.27
N PRO A 455 -23.31 -15.69 -12.56
CA PRO A 455 -23.73 -15.14 -13.85
C PRO A 455 -23.11 -13.77 -14.15
N TYR A 456 -22.77 -12.97 -13.13
CA TYR A 456 -22.13 -11.67 -13.34
C TYR A 456 -20.67 -11.78 -13.76
N SER A 457 -20.03 -12.91 -13.45
CA SER A 457 -18.64 -13.16 -13.83
C SER A 457 -18.48 -13.61 -15.28
N LYS A 458 -19.54 -14.16 -15.90
CA LYS A 458 -19.54 -14.64 -17.30
C LYS A 458 -18.33 -15.54 -17.61
N GLY A 459 -17.97 -16.43 -16.69
CA GLY A 459 -16.83 -17.35 -16.85
C GLY A 459 -15.44 -16.69 -16.77
N HIS A 460 -15.33 -15.39 -16.46
CA HIS A 460 -14.05 -14.69 -16.34
C HIS A 460 -13.58 -14.58 -14.87
N PRO A 461 -12.39 -15.10 -14.50
CA PRO A 461 -11.95 -15.22 -13.10
C PRO A 461 -11.60 -13.89 -12.41
N CYS A 462 -11.75 -12.78 -13.11
CA CYS A 462 -11.53 -11.42 -12.60
C CYS A 462 -12.76 -10.52 -12.66
N LYS A 463 -13.90 -11.04 -13.14
CA LYS A 463 -15.18 -10.33 -13.08
C LYS A 463 -15.89 -10.68 -11.76
N THR A 464 -15.21 -10.42 -10.64
CA THR A 464 -15.59 -10.82 -9.27
C THR A 464 -14.94 -9.89 -8.23
N ILE A 465 -15.20 -10.07 -6.94
CA ILE A 465 -14.64 -9.26 -5.83
C ILE A 465 -13.14 -9.52 -5.60
N CYS A 466 -12.70 -10.76 -5.75
CA CYS A 466 -11.30 -11.14 -5.56
C CYS A 466 -10.77 -11.91 -6.78
N CYS A 467 -10.24 -11.16 -7.76
CA CYS A 467 -9.76 -11.66 -9.06
C CYS A 467 -8.67 -12.73 -8.95
N ARG A 468 -8.71 -13.71 -9.86
CA ARG A 468 -7.72 -14.79 -10.06
C ARG A 468 -7.26 -14.85 -11.52
N ASN A 469 -6.46 -13.88 -11.96
CA ASN A 469 -6.07 -13.79 -13.38
C ASN A 469 -5.18 -14.98 -13.82
N ASP A 470 -4.55 -15.62 -12.84
CA ASP A 470 -3.76 -16.84 -12.98
C ASP A 470 -4.61 -18.04 -13.42
N LEU A 471 -5.93 -17.99 -13.21
CA LEU A 471 -6.88 -19.04 -13.62
C LEU A 471 -7.54 -18.77 -14.99
N ARG A 472 -7.08 -17.78 -15.76
CA ARG A 472 -7.57 -17.59 -17.13
C ARG A 472 -7.14 -18.74 -18.02
N SER A 473 -8.06 -19.24 -18.84
CA SER A 473 -7.77 -20.30 -19.82
C SER A 473 -6.80 -19.86 -20.92
N ARG A 474 -6.76 -18.55 -21.22
CA ARG A 474 -5.85 -17.94 -22.19
C ARG A 474 -5.04 -16.87 -21.51
N THR A 475 -3.72 -16.90 -21.74
CA THR A 475 -2.76 -15.94 -21.18
C THR A 475 -2.91 -15.73 -19.67
N PRO A 476 -2.80 -16.81 -18.85
CA PRO A 476 -2.80 -16.68 -17.41
C PRO A 476 -1.62 -15.81 -16.97
N ARG A 477 -1.84 -14.96 -15.96
CA ARG A 477 -0.78 -14.11 -15.39
C ARG A 477 -0.85 -14.15 -13.88
N PRO A 478 0.28 -14.09 -13.16
CA PRO A 478 0.32 -14.09 -11.71
C PRO A 478 -0.07 -12.70 -11.18
N THR A 479 -1.33 -12.34 -11.38
CA THR A 479 -1.90 -11.04 -11.03
C THR A 479 -3.34 -11.25 -10.55
N GLY A 480 -3.84 -10.36 -9.71
CA GLY A 480 -5.20 -10.40 -9.22
C GLY A 480 -5.25 -9.99 -7.77
N CYS A 481 -6.32 -10.40 -7.10
CA CYS A 481 -6.50 -10.19 -5.67
C CYS A 481 -5.51 -11.04 -4.88
N TYR A 482 -4.71 -10.43 -4.01
CA TYR A 482 -3.69 -11.16 -3.23
C TYR A 482 -3.76 -10.90 -1.73
N ASP A 483 -4.74 -10.15 -1.24
CA ASP A 483 -4.94 -10.03 0.21
C ASP A 483 -6.37 -9.67 0.55
N THR A 484 -6.69 -9.66 1.83
CA THR A 484 -7.85 -8.95 2.38
C THR A 484 -7.55 -8.50 3.79
N LYS A 485 -7.88 -7.25 4.11
CA LYS A 485 -7.85 -6.69 5.46
C LYS A 485 -9.28 -6.35 5.86
N VAL A 486 -9.67 -6.68 7.07
CA VAL A 486 -10.98 -6.34 7.64
C VAL A 486 -10.83 -5.81 9.06
N THR A 487 -11.69 -4.88 9.44
CA THR A 487 -11.83 -4.42 10.82
C THR A 487 -13.31 -4.11 11.09
N ASP A 488 -13.65 -3.99 12.37
CA ASP A 488 -14.91 -3.42 12.81
C ASP A 488 -14.70 -2.17 13.67
N TYR A 489 -15.79 -1.53 14.11
CA TYR A 489 -15.72 -0.28 14.87
C TYR A 489 -14.82 -0.39 16.10
N GLN A 490 -14.95 -1.45 16.89
CA GLN A 490 -14.23 -1.62 18.15
C GLN A 490 -12.77 -1.99 17.93
N MET A 491 -12.52 -2.90 16.98
CA MET A 491 -11.16 -3.26 16.57
C MET A 491 -10.42 -2.04 16.04
N ALA A 492 -11.07 -1.21 15.22
CA ALA A 492 -10.47 -0.04 14.61
C ALA A 492 -10.03 1.01 15.64
N LEU A 493 -10.83 1.27 16.69
CA LEU A 493 -10.45 2.14 17.80
C LEU A 493 -9.17 1.67 18.53
N GLN A 494 -8.92 0.37 18.53
CA GLN A 494 -7.75 -0.27 19.13
C GLN A 494 -6.61 -0.50 18.11
N LEU A 495 -6.75 0.03 16.89
CA LEU A 495 -5.81 -0.18 15.78
C LEU A 495 -5.61 -1.65 15.42
N VAL A 496 -6.67 -2.46 15.59
CA VAL A 496 -6.70 -3.90 15.30
C VAL A 496 -7.40 -4.18 13.98
N SER A 497 -6.88 -5.15 13.23
CA SER A 497 -7.57 -5.72 12.06
C SER A 497 -7.31 -7.23 11.95
N GLU A 498 -8.03 -7.89 11.07
CA GLU A 498 -7.63 -9.21 10.58
C GLU A 498 -7.19 -9.12 9.12
N ALA A 499 -6.11 -9.82 8.77
CA ALA A 499 -5.56 -9.80 7.43
C ALA A 499 -5.17 -11.19 6.94
N ILE A 500 -5.39 -11.44 5.65
CA ILE A 500 -4.92 -12.65 4.93
C ILE A 500 -4.07 -12.22 3.74
N ASN A 501 -2.93 -12.88 3.52
CA ASN A 501 -2.11 -12.74 2.32
C ASN A 501 -2.31 -13.97 1.42
N GLY A 502 -2.39 -13.76 0.12
CA GLY A 502 -2.56 -14.78 -0.90
C GLY A 502 -3.83 -14.63 -1.77
N PRO A 503 -3.81 -15.21 -2.98
CA PRO A 503 -4.98 -15.32 -3.84
C PRO A 503 -6.10 -16.19 -3.26
N THR A 504 -7.34 -15.98 -3.70
CA THR A 504 -8.51 -16.58 -3.02
C THR A 504 -8.66 -18.05 -3.37
N MET A 505 -8.94 -18.85 -2.36
CA MET A 505 -9.20 -20.29 -2.47
C MET A 505 -10.68 -20.63 -2.25
N GLN A 506 -11.54 -19.60 -2.12
CA GLN A 506 -12.95 -19.78 -1.84
C GLN A 506 -13.66 -20.50 -3.01
N ARG A 507 -14.69 -21.31 -2.71
CA ARG A 507 -15.47 -22.08 -3.70
C ARG A 507 -14.60 -23.02 -4.56
N ASP A 508 -13.72 -23.77 -3.91
CA ASP A 508 -12.89 -24.83 -4.51
C ASP A 508 -11.87 -24.32 -5.55
N LEU A 509 -11.45 -23.06 -5.44
CA LEU A 509 -10.36 -22.54 -6.25
C LEU A 509 -9.03 -23.07 -5.69
N PRO A 510 -8.12 -23.55 -6.56
CA PRO A 510 -6.85 -24.11 -6.09
C PRO A 510 -5.99 -23.03 -5.44
N PRO A 511 -5.19 -23.38 -4.41
CA PRO A 511 -4.12 -22.52 -3.92
C PRO A 511 -3.24 -22.05 -5.08
N PHE A 512 -2.81 -20.79 -5.03
CA PHE A 512 -1.85 -20.29 -6.01
C PHE A 512 -0.47 -20.88 -5.72
N SER A 513 0.25 -21.30 -6.77
CA SER A 513 1.61 -21.84 -6.69
C SER A 513 2.51 -21.20 -7.75
N TRP A 514 3.69 -20.76 -7.35
CA TRP A 514 4.69 -20.18 -8.26
C TRP A 514 5.27 -21.20 -9.25
N GLN A 515 5.09 -22.50 -9.02
CA GLN A 515 5.49 -23.56 -9.94
C GLN A 515 5.01 -23.31 -11.38
N PHE A 516 3.81 -22.76 -11.54
CA PHE A 516 3.20 -22.49 -12.84
C PHE A 516 3.60 -21.12 -13.44
N PHE A 517 4.38 -20.31 -12.72
CA PHE A 517 4.77 -18.95 -13.08
C PHE A 517 6.25 -18.66 -12.77
N ASN A 518 7.11 -19.67 -12.95
CA ASN A 518 8.53 -19.64 -12.57
C ASN A 518 9.38 -18.54 -13.26
N LEU A 519 8.91 -17.99 -14.38
CA LEU A 519 9.59 -16.90 -15.10
C LEU A 519 9.42 -15.52 -14.45
N THR A 520 8.45 -15.36 -13.54
CA THR A 520 8.25 -14.09 -12.82
C THR A 520 9.18 -14.07 -11.62
N MET A 521 9.90 -12.97 -11.37
CA MET A 521 10.75 -12.85 -10.18
C MET A 521 9.90 -12.88 -8.89
N HIS A 522 10.22 -13.81 -7.97
CA HIS A 522 9.48 -14.05 -6.72
C HIS A 522 10.40 -14.52 -5.57
N ARG A 523 11.57 -13.89 -5.42
CA ARG A 523 12.54 -14.21 -4.37
C ARG A 523 11.89 -14.13 -2.99
N SER A 524 12.19 -15.13 -2.16
CA SER A 524 11.79 -15.23 -0.74
C SER A 524 10.27 -15.19 -0.52
N LEU A 525 9.48 -15.41 -1.58
CA LEU A 525 8.03 -15.56 -1.48
C LEU A 525 7.65 -17.02 -1.18
N PRO A 526 6.54 -17.27 -0.46
CA PRO A 526 5.99 -18.60 -0.29
C PRO A 526 5.78 -19.30 -1.64
N HIS A 527 6.22 -20.55 -1.78
CA HIS A 527 6.02 -21.29 -3.03
C HIS A 527 4.54 -21.52 -3.35
N THR A 528 3.72 -21.74 -2.31
CA THR A 528 2.27 -21.96 -2.41
C THR A 528 1.55 -21.16 -1.35
N TYR A 529 0.45 -20.51 -1.71
CA TYR A 529 -0.32 -19.63 -0.83
C TYR A 529 -1.54 -20.36 -0.32
N ASN A 530 -1.47 -20.80 0.94
CA ASN A 530 -2.55 -21.47 1.65
C ASN A 530 -2.64 -20.95 3.10
N PHE A 531 -2.75 -19.62 3.24
CA PHE A 531 -2.79 -18.96 4.54
C PHE A 531 -4.23 -18.73 5.00
N SER A 532 -4.37 -18.44 6.29
CA SER A 532 -5.62 -18.03 6.93
C SER A 532 -5.56 -16.56 7.35
N PHE A 533 -6.70 -16.00 7.79
CA PHE A 533 -6.70 -14.68 8.42
C PHE A 533 -5.91 -14.71 9.73
N VAL A 534 -5.16 -13.63 9.97
CA VAL A 534 -4.36 -13.41 11.18
C VAL A 534 -4.76 -12.09 11.79
N THR A 535 -4.89 -12.05 13.12
CA THR A 535 -5.13 -10.80 13.86
C THR A 535 -3.86 -9.96 13.91
N MET A 536 -3.97 -8.72 13.48
CA MET A 536 -2.91 -7.71 13.49
C MET A 536 -3.24 -6.69 14.57
N LYS A 537 -2.40 -6.57 15.59
CA LYS A 537 -2.61 -5.67 16.73
C LYS A 537 -1.28 -5.12 17.25
N PRO A 538 -1.21 -3.84 17.65
CA PRO A 538 -0.06 -3.33 18.38
C PRO A 538 0.07 -4.01 19.75
N THR A 539 1.30 -4.15 20.24
CA THR A 539 1.64 -4.89 21.47
C THR A 539 2.63 -4.18 22.39
N LEU A 540 3.46 -3.26 21.89
CA LEU A 540 4.54 -2.62 22.64
C LEU A 540 4.04 -1.60 23.66
N ARG A 541 2.98 -0.87 23.34
CA ARG A 541 2.30 0.04 24.27
C ARG A 541 0.81 -0.20 24.16
N GLN A 542 0.22 -0.78 25.20
CA GLN A 542 -1.24 -0.88 25.24
C GLN A 542 -1.84 0.54 25.36
N PRO A 543 -2.95 0.82 24.65
CA PRO A 543 -3.61 2.13 24.64
C PRO A 543 -3.94 2.68 26.03
#